data_AF-A0A930H6T2-F1
#
_entry.id   AF-A0A930H6T2-F1
#
_cell.length_a   1.000
_cell.length_b   1.000
_cell.length_c   1.000
_cell.angle_alpha   90.00
_cell.angle_beta   90.00
_cell.angle_gamma   90.00
#
_symmetry.space_group_name_H-M   'P 1'
#
loop_
_entity.id
_entity.type
_entity.pdbx_description
1 polymer ?
#
loop_
_entity_poly.entity_id
_entity_poly.type
_entity_poly.pdbx_seq_one_letter_code
_entity_poly.pdbx_strand_id
1 'polypeptide(L)'
;MAERKTLNIDTPEKFKEKGHSEEERNKLEISGFIDNFSSVILGTVSSEGNPVVGYAPFFRYQGDNYIFINETEEYFLSLKNNGKVTLLFIEDESSAVMISMRKRLTYKVKIEFVEKGKGYEEILDNFQKVDMVIQMTRNIPVFHLLKVKFLNGRYINGPRTAFDISEDRKVTEVQLGAVGHPSKKQDENITEDEEKGNFTKRFKSHADSSGLVSNHFRKNKKMITETEFFKLLENPAKEKEGVIYVHVPYCDKICSFCNLNRKKLDNDLEDYTNFLVSEFEKYGKTPYMKSKEIKVVFFGGGTPTILKEHQLEKIFRSIHENYNLSDDCEFTLETTLHNLNLNKIKILEKYGVNRLSVGIQSFAEKGRDMLNRTFTKEEVIRRLKELKENFSGMVCTDIIYNYPEETVEEVMEDAKIVADLEIDSTSFYSLMIHEGSKMSKDIKENTLELNYQLETDRKLHHAFLEKLLATGEYKVMEHTKVVRKGKDRYNYIRFTHKGADILPIGVGAGGKIADTDIFRINDKKAFYMLSENAKEENKFKRISGLFQYPKVYFSDLKKYVSEEMFEELYKLFKNFEAKGYMKVHETHTELTTEGIFWGNNISSVVLKKCLGGNRNEKAGNIFHIDWKYRKNS
;
A
#
# COMPACT_ATOMS: atom_id res chain seq x y z
N MET A 1 -22.09 -17.52 -22.99
CA MET A 1 -23.53 -17.42 -22.66
C MET A 1 -24.27 -18.46 -23.49
N ALA A 2 -24.74 -19.52 -22.84
CA ALA A 2 -25.93 -20.32 -23.14
C ALA A 2 -25.73 -21.71 -22.50
N GLU A 3 -26.66 -22.07 -21.62
CA GLU A 3 -26.92 -23.42 -21.09
C GLU A 3 -25.84 -24.12 -20.24
N ARG A 4 -25.73 -23.69 -18.98
CA ARG A 4 -25.36 -24.56 -17.85
C ARG A 4 -26.35 -24.38 -16.70
N LYS A 5 -27.57 -24.85 -16.90
CA LYS A 5 -28.55 -25.09 -15.83
C LYS A 5 -29.16 -26.46 -16.11
N THR A 6 -28.72 -27.46 -15.36
CA THR A 6 -29.50 -28.62 -14.84
C THR A 6 -28.55 -29.71 -14.39
N LEU A 7 -28.12 -29.66 -13.13
CA LEU A 7 -27.89 -30.84 -12.29
C LEU A 7 -28.37 -30.44 -10.88
N ASN A 8 -29.38 -31.14 -10.38
CA ASN A 8 -29.99 -30.93 -9.08
C ASN A 8 -28.95 -31.07 -7.97
N ILE A 9 -28.45 -29.94 -7.50
CA ILE A 9 -27.96 -29.74 -6.14
C ILE A 9 -28.55 -28.40 -5.73
N ASP A 10 -29.34 -28.37 -4.65
CA ASP A 10 -29.93 -27.16 -4.10
C ASP A 10 -28.89 -26.04 -4.08
N THR A 11 -29.17 -24.97 -4.81
CA THR A 11 -28.38 -23.75 -4.82
C THR A 11 -28.97 -22.86 -3.73
N PRO A 12 -28.27 -22.56 -2.61
CA PRO A 12 -28.78 -21.57 -1.69
C PRO A 12 -28.34 -20.18 -2.17
N GLU A 13 -29.17 -19.54 -3.00
CA GLU A 13 -29.24 -18.08 -3.01
C GLU A 13 -29.80 -17.62 -1.65
N LYS A 14 -28.90 -17.44 -0.67
CA LYS A 14 -29.04 -16.58 0.53
C LYS A 14 -27.79 -16.75 1.40
N PHE A 15 -26.74 -15.97 1.16
CA PHE A 15 -25.59 -15.89 2.08
C PHE A 15 -25.35 -14.45 2.53
N LYS A 16 -26.38 -13.91 3.18
CA LYS A 16 -26.25 -12.91 4.23
C LYS A 16 -26.93 -13.52 5.45
N GLU A 17 -26.17 -14.15 6.36
CA GLU A 17 -26.39 -14.11 7.82
C GLU A 17 -25.44 -15.04 8.60
N LYS A 18 -25.29 -14.69 9.89
CA LYS A 18 -24.35 -15.19 10.91
C LYS A 18 -24.57 -16.67 11.24
N GLY A 19 -23.49 -17.42 11.51
CA GLY A 19 -23.60 -18.74 12.16
C GLY A 19 -22.40 -19.67 12.00
N HIS A 20 -21.66 -19.59 10.88
CA HIS A 20 -20.58 -20.54 10.62
C HIS A 20 -19.29 -20.23 11.38
N SER A 21 -18.70 -21.27 11.98
CA SER A 21 -17.34 -21.22 12.53
C SER A 21 -16.33 -20.92 11.41
N GLU A 22 -15.16 -20.38 11.77
CA GLU A 22 -14.09 -20.08 10.82
C GLU A 22 -13.66 -21.33 10.02
N GLU A 23 -13.64 -22.49 10.67
CA GLU A 23 -13.33 -23.77 10.03
C GLU A 23 -14.37 -24.15 8.95
N GLU A 24 -15.66 -23.93 9.19
CA GLU A 24 -16.73 -24.23 8.23
C GLU A 24 -16.63 -23.35 6.98
N ARG A 25 -16.28 -22.06 7.15
CA ARG A 25 -16.07 -21.16 6.00
C ARG A 25 -14.90 -21.61 5.14
N ASN A 26 -13.80 -22.03 5.77
CA ASN A 26 -12.62 -22.52 5.05
C ASN A 26 -12.92 -23.84 4.31
N LYS A 27 -13.70 -24.74 4.91
CA LYS A 27 -14.19 -25.97 4.25
C LYS A 27 -15.02 -25.66 3.00
N LEU A 28 -15.93 -24.69 3.10
CA LEU A 28 -16.76 -24.26 1.97
C LEU A 28 -15.94 -23.63 0.85
N GLU A 29 -14.96 -22.78 1.18
CA GLU A 29 -14.05 -22.19 0.19
C GLU A 29 -13.26 -23.27 -0.57
N ILE A 30 -12.69 -24.24 0.15
CA ILE A 30 -11.91 -25.33 -0.45
C ILE A 30 -12.79 -26.19 -1.37
N SER A 31 -14.01 -26.54 -0.93
CA SER A 31 -14.95 -27.28 -1.79
C SER A 31 -15.31 -26.48 -3.04
N GLY A 32 -15.68 -25.20 -2.88
CA GLY A 32 -16.03 -24.34 -4.00
C GLY A 32 -14.86 -24.10 -4.96
N PHE A 33 -13.62 -24.16 -4.48
CA PHE A 33 -12.43 -24.11 -5.33
C PHE A 33 -12.34 -25.33 -6.25
N ILE A 34 -12.54 -26.55 -5.72
CA ILE A 34 -12.54 -27.81 -6.49
C ILE A 34 -13.62 -27.80 -7.57
N ASP A 35 -14.79 -27.23 -7.27
CA ASP A 35 -15.95 -27.21 -8.18
C ASP A 35 -15.70 -26.41 -9.48
N ASN A 36 -14.61 -25.61 -9.54
CA ASN A 36 -14.18 -24.92 -10.77
C ASN A 36 -13.40 -25.83 -11.75
N PHE A 37 -13.12 -27.08 -11.38
CA PHE A 37 -12.27 -27.98 -12.13
C PHE A 37 -13.05 -29.17 -12.69
N SER A 38 -12.91 -29.42 -13.99
CA SER A 38 -13.38 -30.65 -14.66
C SER A 38 -12.23 -31.60 -15.01
N SER A 39 -11.01 -31.24 -14.61
CA SER A 39 -9.80 -32.04 -14.76
C SER A 39 -8.85 -31.75 -13.62
N VAL A 40 -7.88 -32.63 -13.41
CA VAL A 40 -6.90 -32.52 -12.34
C VAL A 40 -5.53 -32.94 -12.83
N ILE A 41 -4.48 -32.28 -12.35
CA ILE A 41 -3.11 -32.72 -12.56
C ILE A 41 -2.82 -33.77 -11.49
N LEU A 42 -2.23 -34.89 -11.89
CA LEU A 42 -1.87 -35.97 -10.97
C LEU A 42 -0.37 -36.26 -11.04
N GLY A 43 0.23 -36.50 -9.88
CA GLY A 43 1.63 -36.88 -9.73
C GLY A 43 1.75 -38.18 -8.95
N THR A 44 2.63 -39.06 -9.41
CA THR A 44 2.96 -40.34 -8.77
C THR A 44 4.45 -40.64 -8.95
N VAL A 45 4.88 -41.82 -8.52
CA VAL A 45 6.27 -42.27 -8.61
C VAL A 45 6.29 -43.64 -9.29
N SER A 46 7.16 -43.81 -10.27
CA SER A 46 7.34 -45.09 -10.96
C SER A 46 7.97 -46.14 -10.04
N SER A 47 7.98 -47.41 -10.46
CA SER A 47 8.67 -48.49 -9.75
C SER A 47 10.17 -48.25 -9.59
N GLU A 48 10.77 -47.44 -10.47
CA GLU A 48 12.18 -47.08 -10.45
C GLU A 48 12.46 -45.84 -9.58
N GLY A 49 11.43 -45.24 -8.98
CA GLY A 49 11.56 -44.04 -8.16
C GLY A 49 11.50 -42.72 -8.95
N ASN A 50 11.23 -42.77 -10.26
CA ASN A 50 11.14 -41.58 -11.10
C ASN A 50 9.79 -40.86 -10.89
N PRO A 51 9.76 -39.52 -10.77
CA PRO A 51 8.51 -38.78 -10.69
C PRO A 51 7.76 -38.84 -12.01
N VAL A 52 6.46 -39.14 -11.96
CA VAL A 52 5.58 -39.18 -13.14
C VAL A 52 4.43 -38.22 -12.92
N VAL A 53 4.15 -37.37 -13.91
CA VAL A 53 3.06 -36.37 -13.86
C VAL A 53 2.19 -36.53 -15.09
N GLY A 54 0.88 -36.40 -14.91
CA GLY A 54 -0.08 -36.37 -15.99
C GLY A 54 -1.32 -35.57 -15.64
N TYR A 55 -2.36 -35.72 -16.45
CA TYR A 55 -3.66 -35.10 -16.22
C TYR A 55 -4.76 -36.15 -16.35
N ALA A 56 -5.90 -35.92 -15.71
CA ALA A 56 -7.08 -36.74 -15.92
C ALA A 56 -8.35 -35.89 -15.82
N PRO A 57 -9.39 -36.17 -16.63
CA PRO A 57 -10.74 -35.73 -16.34
C PRO A 57 -11.15 -36.05 -14.90
N PHE A 58 -11.79 -35.09 -14.23
CA PHE A 58 -12.19 -35.16 -12.83
C PHE A 58 -13.68 -34.89 -12.69
N PHE A 59 -14.36 -35.68 -11.86
CA PHE A 59 -15.80 -35.59 -11.65
C PHE A 59 -16.20 -35.89 -10.20
N ARG A 60 -17.26 -35.22 -9.73
CA ARG A 60 -17.85 -35.46 -8.41
C ARG A 60 -19.26 -36.00 -8.57
N TYR A 61 -19.56 -37.12 -7.92
CA TYR A 61 -20.89 -37.75 -7.94
C TYR A 61 -21.24 -38.28 -6.57
N GLN A 62 -22.44 -37.93 -6.08
CA GLN A 62 -22.97 -38.37 -4.78
C GLN A 62 -22.00 -38.22 -3.60
N GLY A 63 -21.19 -37.15 -3.60
CA GLY A 63 -20.20 -36.87 -2.54
C GLY A 63 -18.85 -37.55 -2.72
N ASP A 64 -18.72 -38.48 -3.66
CA ASP A 64 -17.48 -39.13 -4.05
C ASP A 64 -16.77 -38.37 -5.18
N ASN A 65 -15.47 -38.61 -5.32
CA ASN A 65 -14.62 -38.00 -6.34
C ASN A 65 -14.09 -39.09 -7.26
N TYR A 66 -14.02 -38.81 -8.55
CA TYR A 66 -13.61 -39.76 -9.57
C TYR A 66 -12.65 -39.12 -10.57
N ILE A 67 -11.74 -39.93 -11.09
CA ILE A 67 -10.92 -39.59 -12.25
C ILE A 67 -11.09 -40.67 -13.32
N PHE A 68 -10.99 -40.26 -14.58
CA PHE A 68 -11.05 -41.17 -15.72
C PHE A 68 -9.70 -41.16 -16.44
N ILE A 69 -9.08 -42.32 -16.60
CA ILE A 69 -7.70 -42.42 -17.11
C ILE A 69 -7.59 -43.42 -18.27
N ASN A 70 -6.51 -43.31 -19.03
CA ASN A 70 -6.16 -44.21 -20.12
C ASN A 70 -4.88 -45.01 -19.80
N GLU A 71 -4.82 -46.29 -20.15
CA GLU A 71 -3.64 -47.16 -19.96
C GLU A 71 -2.40 -46.70 -20.73
N THR A 72 -2.56 -45.91 -21.80
CA THR A 72 -1.43 -45.40 -22.59
C THR A 72 -0.62 -44.34 -21.87
N GLU A 73 -1.13 -43.80 -20.76
CA GLU A 73 -0.48 -42.77 -19.98
C GLU A 73 0.63 -43.36 -19.10
N GLU A 74 1.77 -42.67 -19.03
CA GLU A 74 2.97 -43.13 -18.30
C GLU A 74 2.67 -43.41 -16.81
N TYR A 75 1.74 -42.66 -16.23
CA TYR A 75 1.36 -42.82 -14.83
C TYR A 75 0.56 -44.10 -14.55
N PHE A 76 -0.06 -44.75 -15.55
CA PHE A 76 -1.00 -45.86 -15.33
C PHE A 76 -0.38 -47.04 -14.55
N LEU A 77 0.81 -47.50 -14.97
CA LEU A 77 1.49 -48.61 -14.29
C LEU A 77 1.85 -48.24 -12.85
N SER A 78 2.25 -47.00 -12.61
CA SER A 78 2.55 -46.47 -11.28
C SER A 78 1.32 -46.46 -10.39
N LEU A 79 0.18 -46.02 -10.93
CA LEU A 79 -1.12 -46.04 -10.25
C LEU A 79 -1.53 -47.45 -9.84
N LYS A 80 -1.38 -48.43 -10.74
CA LYS A 80 -1.70 -49.84 -10.49
C LYS A 80 -0.80 -50.45 -9.40
N ASN A 81 0.48 -50.08 -9.37
CA ASN A 81 1.47 -50.72 -8.51
C ASN A 81 1.50 -50.19 -7.07
N ASN A 82 1.40 -48.87 -6.87
CA ASN A 82 1.58 -48.29 -5.54
C ASN A 82 0.36 -47.51 -5.03
N GLY A 83 -0.57 -47.10 -5.90
CA GLY A 83 -1.77 -46.33 -5.54
C GLY A 83 -1.49 -44.99 -4.84
N LYS A 84 -0.23 -44.53 -4.79
CA LYS A 84 0.20 -43.29 -4.15
C LYS A 84 0.15 -42.17 -5.19
N VAL A 85 -0.83 -41.29 -5.02
CA VAL A 85 -1.10 -40.21 -5.97
C VAL A 85 -1.23 -38.91 -5.22
N THR A 86 -0.69 -37.85 -5.83
CA THR A 86 -0.96 -36.47 -5.43
C THR A 86 -1.78 -35.81 -6.53
N LEU A 87 -2.89 -35.19 -6.16
CA LEU A 87 -3.70 -34.39 -7.07
C LEU A 87 -3.44 -32.90 -6.84
N LEU A 88 -3.31 -32.15 -7.92
CA LEU A 88 -3.13 -30.71 -7.94
C LEU A 88 -4.27 -30.06 -8.73
N PHE A 89 -5.04 -29.23 -8.03
CA PHE A 89 -5.95 -28.25 -8.61
C PHE A 89 -5.26 -26.90 -8.58
N ILE A 90 -5.13 -26.23 -9.72
CA ILE A 90 -4.43 -24.94 -9.82
C ILE A 90 -5.24 -23.96 -10.64
N GLU A 91 -5.54 -22.80 -10.06
CA GLU A 91 -6.30 -21.72 -10.68
C GLU A 91 -5.72 -21.38 -12.06
N ASP A 92 -6.56 -21.19 -13.07
CA ASP A 92 -6.10 -20.84 -14.42
C ASP A 92 -5.27 -19.55 -14.43
N GLU A 93 -4.19 -19.52 -15.23
CA GLU A 93 -3.30 -18.35 -15.28
C GLU A 93 -4.00 -17.08 -15.77
N SER A 94 -4.96 -17.20 -16.69
CA SER A 94 -5.75 -16.08 -17.22
C SER A 94 -6.71 -15.50 -16.19
N SER A 95 -7.11 -16.30 -15.20
CA SER A 95 -7.99 -15.88 -14.11
C SER A 95 -7.22 -15.41 -12.88
N ALA A 96 -5.91 -15.66 -12.85
CA ALA A 96 -5.06 -15.34 -11.71
C ALA A 96 -4.77 -13.84 -11.64
N VAL A 97 -4.98 -13.25 -10.45
CA VAL A 97 -4.58 -11.85 -10.23
C VAL A 97 -3.06 -11.66 -10.32
N MET A 98 -2.31 -12.70 -9.93
CA MET A 98 -0.86 -12.79 -10.11
C MET A 98 -0.42 -14.23 -10.35
N ILE A 99 0.43 -14.43 -11.36
CA ILE A 99 1.01 -15.73 -11.70
C ILE A 99 1.73 -16.35 -10.48
N SER A 100 2.47 -15.54 -9.71
CA SER A 100 3.20 -16.00 -8.52
C SER A 100 2.32 -16.35 -7.32
N MET A 101 1.02 -16.04 -7.37
CA MET A 101 0.09 -16.18 -6.24
C MET A 101 -1.19 -16.93 -6.60
N ARG A 102 -1.14 -17.76 -7.64
CA ARG A 102 -2.26 -18.62 -8.06
C ARG A 102 -2.77 -19.45 -6.89
N LYS A 103 -4.09 -19.47 -6.71
CA LYS A 103 -4.74 -20.38 -5.77
C LYS A 103 -4.46 -21.82 -6.22
N ARG A 104 -4.11 -22.68 -5.27
CA ARG A 104 -3.83 -24.09 -5.57
C ARG A 104 -4.15 -24.98 -4.40
N LEU A 105 -4.64 -26.17 -4.70
CA LEU A 105 -4.98 -27.19 -3.75
C LEU A 105 -4.26 -28.49 -4.13
N THR A 106 -3.49 -29.01 -3.19
CA THR A 106 -2.80 -30.28 -3.36
C THR A 106 -3.36 -31.29 -2.37
N TYR A 107 -3.79 -32.46 -2.84
CA TYR A 107 -4.19 -33.58 -1.99
C TYR A 107 -3.30 -34.79 -2.22
N LYS A 108 -2.85 -35.44 -1.16
CA LYS A 108 -2.47 -36.85 -1.23
C LYS A 108 -3.74 -37.67 -1.25
N VAL A 109 -3.82 -38.64 -2.14
CA VAL A 109 -5.04 -39.42 -2.35
C VAL A 109 -4.73 -40.91 -2.41
N LYS A 110 -5.74 -41.70 -2.06
CA LYS A 110 -5.80 -43.13 -2.38
C LYS A 110 -6.78 -43.31 -3.53
N ILE A 111 -6.42 -44.18 -4.47
CA ILE A 111 -7.25 -44.51 -5.62
C ILE A 111 -7.75 -45.95 -5.54
N GLU A 112 -8.95 -46.19 -6.05
CA GLU A 112 -9.58 -47.51 -6.16
C GLU A 112 -10.20 -47.65 -7.55
N PHE A 113 -9.86 -48.73 -8.27
CA PHE A 113 -10.43 -49.00 -9.59
C PHE A 113 -11.91 -49.39 -9.42
N VAL A 114 -12.78 -48.75 -10.19
CA VAL A 114 -14.21 -49.05 -10.19
C VAL A 114 -14.47 -50.19 -11.17
N GLU A 115 -14.96 -51.32 -10.67
CA GLU A 115 -15.30 -52.47 -11.51
C GLU A 115 -16.47 -52.16 -12.45
N LYS A 116 -16.42 -52.71 -13.67
CA LYS A 116 -17.51 -52.55 -14.65
C LYS A 116 -18.77 -53.24 -14.16
N GLY A 117 -19.85 -52.48 -14.04
CA GLY A 117 -21.14 -52.94 -13.52
C GLY A 117 -22.15 -51.80 -13.46
N LYS A 118 -23.32 -52.03 -12.85
CA LYS A 118 -24.42 -51.05 -12.84
C LYS A 118 -24.02 -49.67 -12.27
N GLY A 119 -23.22 -49.66 -11.19
CA GLY A 119 -22.75 -48.41 -10.58
C GLY A 119 -21.70 -47.66 -11.41
N TYR A 120 -20.87 -48.38 -12.17
CA TYR A 120 -19.89 -47.79 -13.09
C TYR A 120 -20.60 -47.04 -14.23
N GLU A 121 -21.62 -47.68 -14.84
CA GLU A 121 -22.37 -47.06 -15.93
C GLU A 121 -23.14 -45.82 -15.47
N GLU A 122 -23.72 -45.85 -14.26
CA GLU A 122 -24.45 -44.71 -13.69
C GLU A 122 -23.53 -43.49 -13.46
N ILE A 123 -22.30 -43.71 -12.99
CA ILE A 123 -21.32 -42.63 -12.79
C ILE A 123 -20.93 -42.02 -14.14
N LEU A 124 -20.63 -42.85 -15.14
CA LEU A 124 -20.23 -42.37 -16.46
C LEU A 124 -21.39 -41.69 -17.23
N ASP A 125 -22.64 -42.10 -17.02
CA ASP A 125 -23.83 -41.44 -17.58
C ASP A 125 -23.98 -40.00 -17.07
N ASN A 126 -23.51 -39.72 -15.86
CA ASN A 126 -23.48 -38.37 -15.32
C ASN A 126 -22.22 -37.61 -15.75
N PHE A 127 -21.08 -38.29 -15.83
CA PHE A 127 -19.83 -37.68 -16.27
C PHE A 127 -19.91 -37.23 -17.75
N GLN A 128 -20.53 -38.02 -18.63
CA GLN A 128 -20.65 -37.65 -20.05
C GLN A 128 -21.43 -36.35 -20.31
N LYS A 129 -22.24 -35.89 -19.34
CA LYS A 129 -22.92 -34.58 -19.42
C LYS A 129 -21.96 -33.40 -19.28
N VAL A 130 -20.79 -33.63 -18.68
CA VAL A 130 -19.73 -32.65 -18.47
C VAL A 130 -18.67 -32.76 -19.57
N ASP A 131 -18.33 -33.98 -19.98
CA ASP A 131 -17.37 -34.28 -21.05
C ASP A 131 -17.92 -35.36 -22.00
N MET A 132 -18.35 -34.95 -23.19
CA MET A 132 -18.96 -35.87 -24.18
C MET A 132 -17.98 -36.95 -24.67
N VAL A 133 -16.66 -36.76 -24.53
CA VAL A 133 -15.66 -37.76 -24.94
C VAL A 133 -15.84 -39.06 -24.15
N ILE A 134 -16.32 -38.97 -22.90
CA ILE A 134 -16.61 -40.14 -22.05
C ILE A 134 -17.60 -41.10 -22.72
N GLN A 135 -18.60 -40.58 -23.45
CA GLN A 135 -19.56 -41.42 -24.18
C GLN A 135 -18.87 -42.28 -25.25
N MET A 136 -17.86 -41.73 -25.92
CA MET A 136 -17.11 -42.41 -26.98
C MET A 136 -16.08 -43.41 -26.42
N THR A 137 -15.48 -43.10 -25.26
CA THR A 137 -14.35 -43.87 -24.74
C THR A 137 -14.70 -44.90 -23.68
N ARG A 138 -15.86 -44.79 -23.01
CA ARG A 138 -16.24 -45.67 -21.87
C ARG A 138 -16.25 -47.18 -22.16
N ASN A 139 -16.50 -47.57 -23.40
CA ASN A 139 -16.53 -48.98 -23.82
C ASN A 139 -15.17 -49.49 -24.29
N ILE A 140 -14.18 -48.61 -24.46
CA ILE A 140 -12.84 -48.99 -24.90
C ILE A 140 -12.08 -49.59 -23.69
N PRO A 141 -11.50 -50.81 -23.80
CA PRO A 141 -10.89 -51.50 -22.67
C PRO A 141 -9.76 -50.76 -21.95
N VAL A 142 -9.04 -49.87 -22.65
CA VAL A 142 -7.90 -49.13 -22.09
C VAL A 142 -8.31 -47.95 -21.20
N PHE A 143 -9.62 -47.67 -21.04
CA PHE A 143 -10.07 -46.59 -20.17
C PHE A 143 -10.62 -47.12 -18.85
N HIS A 144 -10.23 -46.44 -17.76
CA HIS A 144 -10.53 -46.85 -16.40
C HIS A 144 -11.13 -45.69 -15.60
N LEU A 145 -12.17 -46.00 -14.83
CA LEU A 145 -12.74 -45.09 -13.84
C LEU A 145 -12.14 -45.43 -12.47
N LEU A 146 -11.57 -44.44 -11.81
CA LEU A 146 -10.98 -44.59 -10.49
C LEU A 146 -11.73 -43.70 -9.50
N LYS A 147 -12.13 -44.29 -8.38
CA LYS A 147 -12.62 -43.56 -7.22
C LYS A 147 -11.43 -42.99 -6.45
N VAL A 148 -11.54 -41.73 -6.05
CA VAL A 148 -10.50 -40.96 -5.39
C VAL A 148 -10.93 -40.63 -3.96
N LYS A 149 -10.17 -41.14 -2.99
CA LYS A 149 -10.30 -40.78 -1.58
C LYS A 149 -9.20 -39.78 -1.21
N PHE A 150 -9.59 -38.54 -0.93
CA PHE A 150 -8.66 -37.54 -0.40
C PHE A 150 -8.22 -37.91 1.02
N LEU A 151 -6.92 -37.88 1.26
CA LEU A 151 -6.32 -38.04 2.58
C LEU A 151 -6.06 -36.65 3.16
N ASN A 152 -4.79 -36.30 3.36
CA ASN A 152 -4.39 -34.93 3.71
C ASN A 152 -4.09 -34.09 2.48
N GLY A 153 -4.18 -32.77 2.64
CA GLY A 153 -3.88 -31.81 1.59
C GLY A 153 -3.44 -30.47 2.13
N ARG A 154 -3.07 -29.58 1.20
CA ARG A 154 -2.73 -28.20 1.48
C ARG A 154 -3.39 -27.30 0.47
N TYR A 155 -4.13 -26.32 0.97
CA TYR A 155 -4.71 -25.25 0.17
C TYR A 155 -3.88 -23.99 0.32
N ILE A 156 -3.45 -23.39 -0.80
CA ILE A 156 -2.79 -22.08 -0.83
C ILE A 156 -3.79 -21.10 -1.41
N ASN A 157 -4.20 -20.13 -0.60
CA ASN A 157 -5.16 -19.09 -0.96
C ASN A 157 -4.44 -17.74 -1.11
N GLY A 158 -3.65 -17.60 -2.17
CA GLY A 158 -2.84 -16.41 -2.42
C GLY A 158 -1.54 -16.33 -1.59
N PRO A 159 -1.00 -15.11 -1.35
CA PRO A 159 0.38 -14.93 -0.85
C PRO A 159 0.62 -15.23 0.63
N ARG A 160 -0.41 -15.19 1.47
CA ARG A 160 -0.23 -15.16 2.93
C ARG A 160 -1.03 -16.20 3.69
N THR A 161 -1.91 -16.91 2.99
CA THR A 161 -2.84 -17.83 3.62
C THR A 161 -2.66 -19.20 3.03
N ALA A 162 -2.28 -20.14 3.87
CA ALA A 162 -2.22 -21.55 3.54
C ALA A 162 -2.95 -22.33 4.63
N PHE A 163 -3.63 -23.40 4.23
CA PHE A 163 -4.37 -24.26 5.13
C PHE A 163 -3.92 -25.69 4.93
N ASP A 164 -3.57 -26.36 6.02
CA ASP A 164 -3.42 -27.81 6.06
C ASP A 164 -4.77 -28.47 6.29
N ILE A 165 -5.02 -29.54 5.55
CA ILE A 165 -6.25 -30.31 5.58
C ILE A 165 -5.88 -31.71 6.01
N SER A 166 -6.40 -32.16 7.14
CA SER A 166 -6.18 -33.53 7.62
C SER A 166 -7.19 -34.51 7.00
N GLU A 167 -6.96 -35.80 7.19
CA GLU A 167 -7.78 -36.87 6.63
C GLU A 167 -9.23 -36.87 7.17
N ASP A 168 -9.43 -36.44 8.41
CA ASP A 168 -10.74 -36.19 9.03
C ASP A 168 -11.39 -34.87 8.57
N ARG A 169 -10.84 -34.23 7.54
CA ARG A 169 -11.27 -32.96 6.94
C ARG A 169 -11.15 -31.74 7.83
N LYS A 170 -10.44 -31.81 8.96
CA LYS A 170 -10.15 -30.61 9.75
C LYS A 170 -9.23 -29.68 8.95
N VAL A 171 -9.53 -28.38 8.99
CA VAL A 171 -8.78 -27.34 8.27
C VAL A 171 -8.08 -26.46 9.29
N THR A 172 -6.75 -26.40 9.20
CA THR A 172 -5.90 -25.61 10.10
C THR A 172 -5.06 -24.62 9.32
N GLU A 173 -5.10 -23.35 9.70
CA GLU A 173 -4.27 -22.32 9.09
C GLU A 173 -2.77 -22.56 9.41
N VAL A 174 -1.94 -22.48 8.38
CA VAL A 174 -0.49 -22.57 8.49
C VAL A 174 0.03 -21.19 8.87
N GLN A 175 0.62 -21.06 10.07
CA GLN A 175 1.35 -19.84 10.44
C GLN A 175 2.63 -19.74 9.60
N LEU A 176 2.55 -19.02 8.48
CA LEU A 176 3.70 -18.69 7.67
C LEU A 176 4.50 -17.58 8.38
N GLY A 177 5.76 -17.87 8.73
CA GLY A 177 6.71 -16.95 9.36
C GLY A 177 7.19 -15.80 8.45
N ALA A 178 6.26 -15.12 7.77
CA ALA A 178 6.55 -13.97 6.93
C ALA A 178 6.70 -12.70 7.78
N VAL A 179 7.85 -12.57 8.44
CA VAL A 179 8.33 -11.28 8.98
C VAL A 179 8.95 -10.52 7.82
N GLY A 180 8.11 -9.88 7.01
CA GLY A 180 8.49 -9.20 5.78
C GLY A 180 7.76 -7.89 5.62
N HIS A 181 8.21 -6.90 6.39
CA HIS A 181 8.04 -5.43 6.31
C HIS A 181 8.16 -4.90 7.75
N PRO A 182 8.90 -3.81 8.01
CA PRO A 182 8.85 -3.13 9.29
C PRO A 182 7.55 -2.30 9.38
N SER A 183 6.39 -2.94 9.22
CA SER A 183 5.28 -2.61 10.09
C SER A 183 5.32 -3.67 11.19
N LYS A 184 6.11 -3.44 12.26
CA LYS A 184 5.71 -4.04 13.54
C LYS A 184 4.22 -3.70 13.66
N LYS A 185 3.34 -4.71 13.77
CA LYS A 185 1.91 -4.46 14.03
C LYS A 185 1.89 -3.43 15.15
N GLN A 186 1.49 -2.20 14.84
CA GLN A 186 1.29 -1.22 15.88
C GLN A 186 0.13 -1.75 16.69
N ASP A 187 0.30 -1.78 18.01
CA ASP A 187 -0.79 -2.15 18.90
C ASP A 187 -1.93 -1.15 18.63
N GLU A 188 -3.07 -1.68 18.19
CA GLU A 188 -4.26 -0.87 17.91
C GLU A 188 -4.89 -0.37 19.23
N ASN A 189 -4.50 -0.95 20.37
CA ASN A 189 -4.90 -0.48 21.68
C ASN A 189 -4.05 0.70 22.14
N ILE A 190 -4.72 1.58 22.88
CA ILE A 190 -4.11 2.72 23.55
C ILE A 190 -3.80 2.35 24.99
N THR A 191 -2.61 2.72 25.49
CA THR A 191 -2.26 2.51 26.90
C THR A 191 -2.68 3.71 27.76
N GLU A 192 -2.89 3.50 29.06
CA GLU A 192 -3.16 4.61 29.99
C GLU A 192 -2.02 5.66 29.99
N ASP A 193 -0.78 5.22 29.81
CA ASP A 193 0.37 6.11 29.70
C ASP A 193 0.30 6.97 28.42
N GLU A 194 -0.09 6.39 27.29
CA GLU A 194 -0.30 7.13 26.04
C GLU A 194 -1.45 8.15 26.18
N GLU A 195 -2.56 7.79 26.86
CA GLU A 195 -3.67 8.72 27.14
C GLU A 195 -3.24 9.89 28.05
N LYS A 196 -2.29 9.66 28.95
CA LYS A 196 -1.69 10.70 29.82
C LYS A 196 -0.56 11.47 29.12
N GLY A 197 -0.20 11.12 27.89
CA GLY A 197 0.89 11.76 27.12
C GLY A 197 2.30 11.32 27.54
N ASN A 198 2.45 10.20 28.25
CA ASN A 198 3.74 9.62 28.62
C ASN A 198 4.29 8.77 27.45
N PHE A 199 4.85 9.41 26.43
CA PHE A 199 5.40 8.71 25.27
C PHE A 199 6.85 8.23 25.51
N THR A 200 7.10 6.94 25.30
CA THR A 200 8.44 6.34 25.42
C THR A 200 9.14 6.17 24.07
N LYS A 201 8.38 6.28 22.96
CA LYS A 201 8.89 6.16 21.59
C LYS A 201 8.30 7.26 20.72
N ARG A 202 9.16 7.92 19.94
CA ARG A 202 8.76 8.95 18.97
C ARG A 202 8.32 8.34 17.63
N PHE A 203 7.24 8.87 17.07
CA PHE A 203 6.82 8.66 15.68
C PHE A 203 7.34 9.82 14.82
N LYS A 204 8.20 9.49 13.85
CA LYS A 204 9.03 10.47 13.13
C LYS A 204 8.39 10.95 11.82
N SER A 205 7.33 10.30 11.36
CA SER A 205 6.64 10.63 10.11
C SER A 205 5.13 10.45 10.21
N HIS A 206 4.38 11.12 9.33
CA HIS A 206 2.94 10.91 9.19
C HIS A 206 2.62 9.44 8.87
N ALA A 207 3.50 8.75 8.14
CA ALA A 207 3.39 7.32 7.80
C ALA A 207 3.33 6.41 9.04
N ASP A 208 3.99 6.80 10.14
CA ASP A 208 3.92 6.09 11.41
C ASP A 208 2.52 6.14 12.02
N SER A 209 1.73 7.18 11.76
CA SER A 209 0.36 7.32 12.31
C SER A 209 -0.72 6.89 11.32
N SER A 210 -0.54 7.16 10.02
CA SER A 210 -1.50 6.80 8.98
C SER A 210 -1.56 5.29 8.71
N GLY A 211 -0.50 4.56 9.08
CA GLY A 211 -0.45 3.10 9.01
C GLY A 211 -1.58 2.41 9.79
N LEU A 212 -2.05 3.01 10.89
CA LEU A 212 -3.16 2.50 11.71
C LEU A 212 -4.44 2.36 10.89
N VAL A 213 -4.82 3.42 10.15
CA VAL A 213 -6.02 3.42 9.32
C VAL A 213 -5.90 2.38 8.21
N SER A 214 -4.77 2.38 7.50
CA SER A 214 -4.52 1.43 6.41
C SER A 214 -4.56 -0.03 6.88
N ASN A 215 -4.04 -0.32 8.08
CA ASN A 215 -4.06 -1.66 8.66
C ASN A 215 -5.46 -2.08 9.11
N HIS A 216 -6.19 -1.20 9.78
CA HIS A 216 -7.55 -1.47 10.26
C HIS A 216 -8.51 -1.83 9.11
N PHE A 217 -8.48 -1.06 8.02
CA PHE A 217 -9.34 -1.27 6.85
C PHE A 217 -8.79 -2.29 5.85
N ARG A 218 -7.61 -2.87 6.09
CA ARG A 218 -6.96 -3.79 5.14
C ARG A 218 -7.84 -4.99 4.78
N LYS A 219 -8.60 -5.52 5.75
CA LYS A 219 -9.51 -6.67 5.55
C LYS A 219 -10.74 -6.31 4.70
N ASN A 220 -11.05 -5.02 4.56
CA ASN A 220 -12.18 -4.50 3.76
C ASN A 220 -11.77 -4.09 2.35
N LYS A 221 -10.56 -4.48 1.90
CA LYS A 221 -10.08 -4.19 0.56
C LYS A 221 -10.21 -5.42 -0.33
N LYS A 222 -10.87 -5.25 -1.47
CA LYS A 222 -11.00 -6.26 -2.51
C LYS A 222 -10.00 -5.96 -3.63
N MET A 223 -9.17 -6.95 -3.98
CA MET A 223 -8.31 -6.84 -5.15
C MET A 223 -9.17 -6.93 -6.42
N ILE A 224 -8.95 -6.01 -7.36
CA ILE A 224 -9.67 -5.96 -8.64
C ILE A 224 -8.70 -5.96 -9.81
N THR A 225 -9.17 -6.32 -10.99
CA THR A 225 -8.40 -6.28 -12.25
C THR A 225 -8.28 -4.86 -12.79
N GLU A 226 -7.30 -4.62 -13.66
CA GLU A 226 -7.18 -3.35 -14.38
C GLU A 226 -8.45 -3.05 -15.18
N THR A 227 -9.01 -4.04 -15.86
CA THR A 227 -10.26 -3.90 -16.63
C THR A 227 -11.44 -3.46 -15.75
N GLU A 228 -11.61 -4.04 -14.56
CA GLU A 228 -12.64 -3.62 -13.61
C GLU A 228 -12.41 -2.19 -13.13
N PHE A 229 -11.16 -1.82 -12.84
CA PHE A 229 -10.81 -0.46 -12.45
C PHE A 229 -11.12 0.55 -13.56
N PHE A 230 -10.74 0.27 -14.81
CA PHE A 230 -11.01 1.18 -15.93
C PHE A 230 -12.52 1.35 -16.21
N LYS A 231 -13.35 0.32 -15.96
CA LYS A 231 -14.82 0.48 -15.99
C LYS A 231 -15.33 1.50 -14.96
N LEU A 232 -14.70 1.59 -13.79
CA LEU A 232 -15.04 2.63 -12.81
C LEU A 232 -14.71 4.04 -13.35
N LEU A 233 -13.68 4.15 -14.20
CA LEU A 233 -13.23 5.41 -14.80
C LEU A 233 -14.02 5.83 -16.05
N GLU A 234 -14.98 5.02 -16.51
CA GLU A 234 -15.89 5.39 -17.62
C GLU A 234 -16.94 6.43 -17.19
N ASN A 235 -17.14 6.60 -15.89
CA ASN A 235 -18.05 7.60 -15.35
C ASN A 235 -17.28 8.87 -14.93
N PRO A 236 -17.87 10.07 -15.05
CA PRO A 236 -17.29 11.28 -14.50
C PRO A 236 -17.03 11.17 -12.99
N ALA A 237 -15.95 11.81 -12.53
CA ALA A 237 -15.60 11.88 -11.12
C ALA A 237 -16.66 12.68 -10.35
N LYS A 238 -16.99 12.22 -9.13
CA LYS A 238 -17.85 12.96 -8.21
C LYS A 238 -17.16 14.21 -7.66
N GLU A 239 -15.88 14.05 -7.31
CA GLU A 239 -15.03 15.13 -6.84
C GLU A 239 -14.17 15.66 -7.99
N LYS A 240 -14.22 16.98 -8.21
CA LYS A 240 -13.54 17.64 -9.33
C LYS A 240 -12.03 17.73 -9.12
N GLU A 241 -11.57 17.90 -7.88
CA GLU A 241 -10.15 18.11 -7.61
C GLU A 241 -9.36 16.80 -7.78
N GLY A 242 -8.16 16.92 -8.37
CA GLY A 242 -7.25 15.79 -8.57
C GLY A 242 -5.79 16.17 -8.39
N VAL A 243 -4.98 15.17 -8.07
CA VAL A 243 -3.53 15.24 -7.93
C VAL A 243 -2.90 14.19 -8.83
N ILE A 244 -1.79 14.53 -9.47
CA ILE A 244 -0.94 13.56 -10.18
C ILE A 244 0.37 13.43 -9.39
N TYR A 245 0.68 12.21 -8.97
CA TYR A 245 1.99 11.87 -8.41
C TYR A 245 2.77 11.05 -9.42
N VAL A 246 3.98 11.52 -9.76
CA VAL A 246 4.88 10.86 -10.71
C VAL A 246 6.12 10.39 -9.96
N HIS A 247 6.31 9.07 -9.91
CA HIS A 247 7.48 8.47 -9.30
C HIS A 247 8.57 8.24 -10.35
N VAL A 248 9.76 8.79 -10.15
CA VAL A 248 10.94 8.54 -11.00
C VAL A 248 11.99 7.83 -10.15
N PRO A 249 12.07 6.48 -10.18
CA PRO A 249 12.84 5.67 -9.24
C PRO A 249 14.34 5.62 -9.56
N TYR A 250 14.91 6.66 -10.17
CA TYR A 250 16.29 6.67 -10.62
C TYR A 250 17.11 7.73 -9.89
N CYS A 251 18.31 7.34 -9.43
CA CYS A 251 19.30 8.24 -8.84
C CYS A 251 20.66 7.97 -9.47
N ASP A 252 21.49 9.00 -9.61
CA ASP A 252 22.90 8.85 -10.00
C ASP A 252 23.76 8.40 -8.80
N LYS A 253 23.45 8.94 -7.61
CA LYS A 253 24.07 8.64 -6.34
C LYS A 253 23.00 8.28 -5.30
N ILE A 254 23.12 7.09 -4.71
CA ILE A 254 22.18 6.61 -3.69
C ILE A 254 22.62 7.12 -2.32
N CYS A 255 21.76 7.88 -1.65
CA CYS A 255 22.00 8.35 -0.28
C CYS A 255 22.08 7.15 0.68
N SER A 256 22.95 7.25 1.69
CA SER A 256 23.28 6.13 2.59
C SER A 256 22.10 5.67 3.45
N PHE A 257 21.20 6.59 3.82
CA PHE A 257 20.02 6.38 4.66
C PHE A 257 18.73 6.05 3.87
N CYS A 258 18.71 6.32 2.57
CA CYS A 258 17.44 6.53 1.88
C CYS A 258 16.60 5.24 1.78
N ASN A 259 15.28 5.42 1.77
CA ASN A 259 14.25 4.40 1.96
C ASN A 259 13.29 4.26 0.78
N LEU A 260 13.48 5.07 -0.26
CA LEU A 260 12.60 5.15 -1.41
C LEU A 260 12.86 3.99 -2.38
N ASN A 261 11.81 3.54 -3.09
CA ASN A 261 11.95 2.54 -4.14
C ASN A 261 12.74 3.13 -5.32
N ARG A 262 14.04 2.85 -5.36
CA ARG A 262 14.95 3.49 -6.32
C ARG A 262 16.06 2.55 -6.79
N LYS A 263 16.58 2.84 -7.97
CA LYS A 263 17.69 2.14 -8.61
C LYS A 263 18.74 3.17 -9.03
N LYS A 264 20.01 2.75 -8.99
CA LYS A 264 21.08 3.53 -9.62
C LYS A 264 20.87 3.55 -11.13
N LEU A 265 20.99 4.71 -11.75
CA LEU A 265 20.93 4.83 -13.20
C LEU A 265 22.02 3.97 -13.85
N ASP A 266 21.60 3.06 -14.74
CA ASP A 266 22.50 2.17 -15.48
C ASP A 266 22.39 2.33 -17.00
N ASN A 267 21.27 2.85 -17.50
CA ASN A 267 21.01 3.07 -18.92
C ASN A 267 20.30 4.40 -19.16
N ASP A 268 20.11 4.75 -20.43
CA ASP A 268 19.25 5.86 -20.81
C ASP A 268 17.78 5.61 -20.42
N LEU A 269 17.02 6.70 -20.17
CA LEU A 269 15.64 6.66 -19.69
C LEU A 269 14.58 6.84 -20.79
N GLU A 270 14.90 6.68 -22.08
CA GLU A 270 13.90 6.77 -23.16
C GLU A 270 12.71 5.82 -22.95
N ASP A 271 12.96 4.54 -22.66
CA ASP A 271 11.87 3.56 -22.47
C ASP A 271 10.99 3.95 -21.27
N TYR A 272 11.61 4.42 -20.20
CA TYR A 272 10.88 4.89 -19.02
C TYR A 272 10.07 6.16 -19.33
N THR A 273 10.65 7.08 -20.12
CA THR A 273 9.98 8.30 -20.59
C THR A 273 8.76 7.94 -21.44
N ASN A 274 8.90 6.99 -22.37
CA ASN A 274 7.80 6.48 -23.19
C ASN A 274 6.72 5.80 -22.35
N PHE A 275 7.13 5.04 -21.33
CA PHE A 275 6.21 4.45 -20.38
C PHE A 275 5.39 5.52 -19.66
N LEU A 276 6.03 6.54 -19.07
CA LEU A 276 5.32 7.64 -18.39
C LEU A 276 4.33 8.35 -19.34
N VAL A 277 4.74 8.65 -20.57
CA VAL A 277 3.88 9.25 -21.60
C VAL A 277 2.67 8.37 -21.90
N SER A 278 2.87 7.07 -22.12
CA SER A 278 1.76 6.15 -22.40
C SER A 278 0.79 6.00 -21.22
N GLU A 279 1.28 6.12 -19.98
CA GLU A 279 0.46 6.15 -18.79
C GLU A 279 -0.40 7.42 -18.69
N PHE A 280 0.17 8.60 -18.96
CA PHE A 280 -0.58 9.86 -19.00
C PHE A 280 -1.67 9.81 -20.06
N GLU A 281 -1.37 9.29 -21.25
CA GLU A 281 -2.36 9.10 -22.30
C GLU A 281 -3.45 8.10 -21.91
N LYS A 282 -3.06 6.95 -21.35
CA LYS A 282 -4.00 5.89 -20.95
C LYS A 282 -5.04 6.41 -19.97
N TYR A 283 -4.61 7.13 -18.93
CA TYR A 283 -5.51 7.66 -17.91
C TYR A 283 -6.23 8.93 -18.35
N GLY A 284 -5.54 9.86 -19.03
CA GLY A 284 -6.12 11.13 -19.50
C GLY A 284 -7.25 10.95 -20.52
N LYS A 285 -7.30 9.82 -21.24
CA LYS A 285 -8.41 9.50 -22.15
C LYS A 285 -9.71 9.13 -21.42
N THR A 286 -9.66 8.76 -20.13
CA THR A 286 -10.84 8.32 -19.37
C THR A 286 -11.81 9.47 -19.07
N PRO A 287 -13.14 9.27 -19.15
CA PRO A 287 -14.13 10.27 -18.74
C PRO A 287 -13.92 10.78 -17.30
N TYR A 288 -13.52 9.89 -16.39
CA TYR A 288 -13.21 10.24 -15.00
C TYR A 288 -12.12 11.31 -14.90
N MET A 289 -10.96 11.08 -15.53
CA MET A 289 -9.86 12.04 -15.48
C MET A 289 -10.14 13.32 -16.26
N LYS A 290 -10.87 13.26 -17.38
CA LYS A 290 -11.29 14.46 -18.13
C LYS A 290 -12.23 15.38 -17.34
N SER A 291 -13.01 14.81 -16.42
CA SER A 291 -13.90 15.59 -15.55
C SER A 291 -13.20 16.25 -14.36
N LYS A 292 -11.91 15.95 -14.15
CA LYS A 292 -11.12 16.53 -13.07
C LYS A 292 -10.42 17.82 -13.46
N GLU A 293 -10.18 18.63 -12.46
CA GLU A 293 -9.27 19.76 -12.47
C GLU A 293 -8.05 19.39 -11.62
N ILE A 294 -6.88 19.28 -12.25
CA ILE A 294 -5.63 18.88 -11.59
C ILE A 294 -5.05 20.08 -10.86
N LYS A 295 -5.04 19.99 -9.52
CA LYS A 295 -4.55 21.04 -8.61
C LYS A 295 -3.07 20.90 -8.28
N VAL A 296 -2.53 19.70 -8.44
CA VAL A 296 -1.13 19.40 -8.11
C VAL A 296 -0.57 18.38 -9.10
N VAL A 297 0.64 18.65 -9.57
CA VAL A 297 1.51 17.66 -10.22
C VAL A 297 2.80 17.58 -9.41
N PHE A 298 3.09 16.41 -8.83
CA PHE A 298 4.25 16.21 -7.97
C PHE A 298 5.14 15.11 -8.53
N PHE A 299 6.38 15.45 -8.88
CA PHE A 299 7.41 14.50 -9.29
C PHE A 299 8.34 14.21 -8.12
N GLY A 300 8.47 12.93 -7.74
CA GLY A 300 9.37 12.50 -6.67
C GLY A 300 9.93 11.09 -6.85
N GLY A 301 10.38 10.49 -5.75
CA GLY A 301 10.78 9.08 -5.68
C GLY A 301 12.28 8.86 -5.62
N GLY A 302 12.98 8.98 -6.75
CA GLY A 302 14.43 9.00 -6.80
C GLY A 302 14.91 10.43 -6.97
N THR A 303 15.28 10.78 -8.19
CA THR A 303 15.67 12.15 -8.54
C THR A 303 15.08 12.49 -9.91
N PRO A 304 13.86 13.06 -9.98
CA PRO A 304 13.20 13.41 -11.24
C PRO A 304 14.09 14.17 -12.23
N THR A 305 14.94 15.07 -11.72
CA THR A 305 15.88 15.85 -12.55
C THR A 305 17.03 15.04 -13.15
N ILE A 306 17.10 13.73 -12.93
CA ILE A 306 18.00 12.85 -13.68
C ILE A 306 17.58 12.68 -15.14
N LEU A 307 16.28 12.87 -15.43
CA LEU A 307 15.77 12.91 -16.78
C LEU A 307 16.46 14.02 -17.59
N LYS A 308 16.79 13.70 -18.84
CA LYS A 308 17.39 14.65 -19.77
C LYS A 308 16.37 15.71 -20.19
N GLU A 309 16.88 16.82 -20.70
CA GLU A 309 16.08 17.97 -21.12
C GLU A 309 14.94 17.58 -22.08
N HIS A 310 15.25 16.83 -23.15
CA HIS A 310 14.24 16.38 -24.11
C HIS A 310 13.23 15.36 -23.55
N GLN A 311 13.64 14.56 -22.55
CA GLN A 311 12.77 13.61 -21.85
C GLN A 311 11.75 14.35 -20.98
N LEU A 312 12.21 15.36 -20.22
CA LEU A 312 11.34 16.23 -19.43
C LEU A 312 10.34 16.96 -20.31
N GLU A 313 10.78 17.56 -21.44
CA GLU A 313 9.87 18.22 -22.37
C GLU A 313 8.79 17.27 -22.91
N LYS A 314 9.16 16.02 -23.24
CA LYS A 314 8.22 15.02 -23.74
C LYS A 314 7.18 14.65 -22.69
N ILE A 315 7.61 14.43 -21.44
CA ILE A 315 6.73 14.11 -20.32
C ILE A 315 5.78 15.27 -20.01
N PHE A 316 6.30 16.49 -19.87
CA PHE A 316 5.48 17.64 -19.51
C PHE A 316 4.48 18.00 -20.61
N ARG A 317 4.89 17.92 -21.87
CA ARG A 317 3.96 18.10 -23.00
C ARG A 317 2.81 17.10 -22.93
N SER A 318 3.10 15.82 -22.67
CA SER A 318 2.05 14.80 -22.51
C SER A 318 1.08 15.11 -21.37
N ILE A 319 1.56 15.64 -20.24
CA ILE A 319 0.68 16.06 -19.14
C ILE A 319 -0.27 17.17 -19.59
N HIS A 320 0.25 18.23 -20.24
CA HIS A 320 -0.55 19.34 -20.73
C HIS A 320 -1.55 18.93 -21.83
N GLU A 321 -1.22 17.94 -22.65
CA GLU A 321 -2.11 17.43 -23.70
C GLU A 321 -3.27 16.57 -23.16
N ASN A 322 -3.09 15.94 -22.00
CA ASN A 322 -4.01 14.90 -21.49
C ASN A 322 -4.82 15.31 -20.26
N TYR A 323 -4.46 16.40 -19.57
CA TYR A 323 -5.11 16.81 -18.33
C TYR A 323 -5.45 18.29 -18.32
N ASN A 324 -6.53 18.64 -17.60
CA ASN A 324 -6.90 20.01 -17.31
C ASN A 324 -6.21 20.45 -16.01
N LEU A 325 -5.09 21.17 -16.11
CA LEU A 325 -4.40 21.76 -14.96
C LEU A 325 -5.09 23.06 -14.56
N SER A 326 -5.28 23.29 -13.26
CA SER A 326 -5.77 24.60 -12.80
C SER A 326 -4.74 25.70 -13.02
N ASP A 327 -5.18 26.94 -13.18
CA ASP A 327 -4.31 28.11 -13.33
C ASP A 327 -3.35 28.29 -12.14
N ASP A 328 -3.77 27.83 -10.95
CA ASP A 328 -3.01 27.86 -9.70
C ASP A 328 -2.37 26.50 -9.35
N CYS A 329 -2.21 25.60 -10.33
CA CYS A 329 -1.66 24.26 -10.10
C CYS A 329 -0.26 24.32 -9.47
N GLU A 330 -0.07 23.62 -8.35
CA GLU A 330 1.26 23.42 -7.78
C GLU A 330 1.98 22.34 -8.58
N PHE A 331 3.01 22.73 -9.31
CA PHE A 331 3.81 21.80 -10.11
C PHE A 331 5.21 21.70 -9.48
N THR A 332 5.41 20.61 -8.75
CA THR A 332 6.61 20.35 -7.94
C THR A 332 7.52 19.30 -8.57
N LEU A 333 8.82 19.58 -8.60
CA LEU A 333 9.86 18.57 -8.85
C LEU A 333 10.80 18.43 -7.65
N GLU A 334 11.00 17.19 -7.18
CA GLU A 334 12.15 16.85 -6.33
C GLU A 334 13.45 16.84 -7.16
N THR A 335 14.54 17.29 -6.53
CA THR A 335 15.82 17.45 -7.23
C THR A 335 17.03 17.41 -6.28
N THR A 336 18.21 17.36 -6.88
CA THR A 336 19.49 17.63 -6.25
C THR A 336 20.23 18.72 -7.04
N LEU A 337 21.11 19.47 -6.37
CA LEU A 337 21.80 20.60 -6.98
C LEU A 337 22.73 20.20 -8.15
N HIS A 338 23.25 18.97 -8.18
CA HIS A 338 24.16 18.53 -9.24
C HIS A 338 23.43 18.03 -10.49
N ASN A 339 22.12 17.81 -10.43
CA ASN A 339 21.31 17.42 -11.59
C ASN A 339 20.62 18.61 -12.28
N LEU A 340 20.79 19.82 -11.74
CA LEU A 340 20.26 21.06 -12.32
C LEU A 340 21.33 21.79 -13.14
N ASN A 341 20.86 22.39 -14.23
CA ASN A 341 21.58 23.36 -15.03
C ASN A 341 20.58 24.44 -15.49
N LEU A 342 21.06 25.56 -16.05
CA LEU A 342 20.21 26.67 -16.48
C LEU A 342 19.21 26.28 -17.58
N ASN A 343 19.59 25.42 -18.53
CA ASN A 343 18.68 24.97 -19.60
C ASN A 343 17.54 24.13 -19.03
N LYS A 344 17.84 23.24 -18.09
CA LYS A 344 16.84 22.44 -17.38
C LYS A 344 15.89 23.36 -16.63
N ILE A 345 16.38 24.34 -15.87
CA ILE A 345 15.54 25.33 -15.16
C ILE A 345 14.57 26.02 -16.14
N LYS A 346 15.07 26.51 -17.28
CA LYS A 346 14.23 27.12 -18.32
C LYS A 346 13.14 26.18 -18.84
N ILE A 347 13.45 24.89 -19.03
CA ILE A 347 12.47 23.88 -19.42
C ILE A 347 11.43 23.67 -18.32
N LEU A 348 11.85 23.58 -17.06
CA LEU A 348 10.94 23.43 -15.93
C LEU A 348 9.93 24.61 -15.90
N GLU A 349 10.42 25.85 -15.97
CA GLU A 349 9.58 27.05 -15.97
C GLU A 349 8.66 27.14 -17.19
N LYS A 350 9.19 26.84 -18.39
CA LYS A 350 8.42 26.82 -19.65
C LYS A 350 7.17 25.94 -19.56
N TYR A 351 7.23 24.84 -18.80
CA TYR A 351 6.13 23.89 -18.63
C TYR A 351 5.32 24.10 -17.34
N GLY A 352 5.57 25.19 -16.61
CA GLY A 352 4.78 25.60 -15.44
C GLY A 352 5.25 25.02 -14.11
N VAL A 353 6.43 24.40 -14.04
CA VAL A 353 7.03 24.00 -12.75
C VAL A 353 7.30 25.25 -11.93
N ASN A 354 6.66 25.34 -10.76
CA ASN A 354 6.68 26.52 -9.89
C ASN A 354 7.16 26.20 -8.47
N ARG A 355 7.61 24.97 -8.22
CA ARG A 355 8.18 24.54 -6.94
C ARG A 355 9.27 23.49 -7.11
N LEU A 356 10.40 23.67 -6.43
CA LEU A 356 11.50 22.69 -6.39
C LEU A 356 11.74 22.26 -4.95
N SER A 357 11.79 20.94 -4.71
CA SER A 357 12.23 20.37 -3.43
C SER A 357 13.66 19.86 -3.57
N VAL A 358 14.62 20.58 -3.00
CA VAL A 358 16.05 20.32 -3.13
C VAL A 358 16.52 19.50 -1.92
N GLY A 359 16.88 18.25 -2.17
CA GLY A 359 17.47 17.41 -1.13
C GLY A 359 18.89 17.88 -0.79
N ILE A 360 19.08 18.62 0.31
CA ILE A 360 20.41 19.03 0.78
C ILE A 360 20.88 18.17 1.95
N GLN A 361 19.93 17.74 2.78
CA GLN A 361 20.00 16.92 3.98
C GLN A 361 20.75 17.57 5.14
N SER A 362 21.93 18.14 4.93
CA SER A 362 22.62 18.97 5.93
C SER A 362 23.61 19.91 5.23
N PHE A 363 23.97 21.02 5.87
CA PHE A 363 25.10 21.85 5.44
C PHE A 363 26.40 21.48 6.15
N ALA A 364 26.36 20.78 7.29
CA ALA A 364 27.57 20.35 8.00
C ALA A 364 28.32 19.26 7.22
N GLU A 365 29.62 19.43 7.00
CA GLU A 365 30.43 18.51 6.17
C GLU A 365 30.35 17.06 6.65
N LYS A 366 30.41 16.85 7.97
CA LYS A 366 30.26 15.53 8.59
C LYS A 366 28.95 14.84 8.22
N GLY A 367 27.83 15.56 8.35
CA GLY A 367 26.51 15.06 7.96
C GLY A 367 26.44 14.78 6.47
N ARG A 368 27.02 15.66 5.65
CA ARG A 368 27.03 15.51 4.19
C ARG A 368 27.79 14.27 3.73
N ASP A 369 28.96 14.01 4.30
CA ASP A 369 29.75 12.82 4.02
C ASP A 369 29.00 11.55 4.44
N MET A 370 28.48 11.54 5.67
CA MET A 370 27.75 10.40 6.23
C MET A 370 26.49 10.06 5.44
N LEU A 371 25.77 11.08 4.97
CA LEU A 371 24.54 10.96 4.17
C LEU A 371 24.83 10.76 2.67
N ASN A 372 26.11 10.65 2.29
CA ASN A 372 26.60 10.42 0.93
C ASN A 372 26.19 11.53 -0.06
N ARG A 373 26.30 12.80 0.35
CA ARG A 373 26.05 13.99 -0.48
C ARG A 373 27.24 14.29 -1.40
N THR A 374 27.06 15.19 -2.38
CA THR A 374 28.02 15.39 -3.48
C THR A 374 28.93 16.61 -3.28
N PHE A 375 28.36 17.73 -2.83
CA PHE A 375 29.06 19.02 -2.75
C PHE A 375 29.51 19.33 -1.32
N THR A 376 30.47 20.24 -1.15
CA THR A 376 30.80 20.84 0.16
C THR A 376 29.71 21.82 0.62
N LYS A 377 29.79 22.29 1.86
CA LYS A 377 28.93 23.33 2.43
C LYS A 377 28.89 24.59 1.55
N GLU A 378 30.07 25.13 1.22
CA GLU A 378 30.21 26.38 0.48
C GLU A 378 29.59 26.28 -0.91
N GLU A 379 29.81 25.15 -1.58
CA GLU A 379 29.28 24.90 -2.92
C GLU A 379 27.76 24.73 -2.91
N VAL A 380 27.18 24.11 -1.88
CA VAL A 380 25.72 24.05 -1.72
C VAL A 380 25.12 25.43 -1.51
N ILE A 381 25.72 26.24 -0.63
CA ILE A 381 25.25 27.61 -0.37
C ILE A 381 25.30 28.44 -1.65
N ARG A 382 26.42 28.38 -2.39
CA ARG A 382 26.59 29.08 -3.67
C ARG A 382 25.52 28.67 -4.68
N ARG A 383 25.31 27.37 -4.89
CA ARG A 383 24.33 26.86 -5.85
C ARG A 383 22.88 27.13 -5.46
N LEU A 384 22.55 27.15 -4.17
CA LEU A 384 21.21 27.54 -3.73
C LEU A 384 20.94 29.02 -4.01
N LYS A 385 21.93 29.91 -3.81
CA LYS A 385 21.80 31.32 -4.20
C LYS A 385 21.56 31.45 -5.69
N GLU A 386 22.38 30.79 -6.50
CA GLU A 386 22.22 30.77 -7.96
C GLU A 386 20.86 30.21 -8.39
N LEU A 387 20.39 29.14 -7.75
CA LEU A 387 19.07 28.57 -8.05
C LEU A 387 17.96 29.59 -7.74
N LYS A 388 18.02 30.28 -6.62
CA LYS A 388 17.03 31.31 -6.26
C LYS A 388 17.07 32.53 -7.17
N GLU A 389 18.23 32.86 -7.73
CA GLU A 389 18.36 33.95 -8.71
C GLU A 389 17.82 33.57 -10.10
N ASN A 390 17.86 32.28 -10.46
CA ASN A 390 17.54 31.80 -11.80
C ASN A 390 16.18 31.07 -11.91
N PHE A 391 15.54 30.71 -10.81
CA PHE A 391 14.22 30.07 -10.78
C PHE A 391 13.19 30.99 -10.14
N SER A 392 12.13 31.32 -10.88
CA SER A 392 11.06 32.24 -10.46
C SER A 392 10.06 31.62 -9.46
N GLY A 393 10.05 30.29 -9.34
CA GLY A 393 9.20 29.57 -8.42
C GLY A 393 9.78 29.43 -7.00
N MET A 394 9.12 28.60 -6.19
CA MET A 394 9.54 28.35 -4.81
C MET A 394 10.73 27.39 -4.76
N VAL A 395 11.76 27.74 -4.00
CA VAL A 395 12.89 26.86 -3.69
C VAL A 395 12.73 26.35 -2.26
N CYS A 396 12.51 25.05 -2.15
CA CYS A 396 12.34 24.35 -0.89
C CYS A 396 13.52 23.42 -0.63
N THR A 397 13.83 23.14 0.63
CA THR A 397 14.91 22.21 1.00
C THR A 397 14.42 21.08 1.88
N ASP A 398 15.15 19.96 1.87
CA ASP A 398 14.97 18.87 2.82
C ASP A 398 16.22 18.74 3.71
N ILE A 399 16.01 18.75 5.03
CA ILE A 399 17.01 18.63 6.10
C ILE A 399 16.76 17.33 6.87
N ILE A 400 17.83 16.66 7.24
CA ILE A 400 17.86 15.47 8.09
C ILE A 400 18.78 15.75 9.27
N TYR A 401 18.21 15.76 10.47
CA TYR A 401 18.94 15.86 11.72
C TYR A 401 18.96 14.50 12.44
N ASN A 402 19.63 14.45 13.58
CA ASN A 402 19.89 13.28 14.41
C ASN A 402 20.68 12.18 13.69
N TYR A 403 21.64 12.56 12.84
CA TYR A 403 22.66 11.62 12.36
C TYR A 403 23.73 11.38 13.45
N PRO A 404 24.44 10.24 13.44
CA PRO A 404 25.47 9.92 14.43
C PRO A 404 26.42 11.08 14.73
N GLU A 405 26.53 11.40 16.02
CA GLU A 405 27.40 12.45 16.55
C GLU A 405 27.16 13.86 15.99
N GLU A 406 25.94 14.16 15.52
CA GLU A 406 25.52 15.52 15.18
C GLU A 406 25.43 16.38 16.44
N THR A 407 25.91 17.63 16.35
CA THR A 407 25.83 18.58 17.47
C THR A 407 24.67 19.56 17.34
N VAL A 408 24.29 20.18 18.46
CA VAL A 408 23.26 21.23 18.48
C VAL A 408 23.69 22.44 17.65
N GLU A 409 24.98 22.76 17.68
CA GLU A 409 25.57 23.87 16.92
C GLU A 409 25.46 23.63 15.41
N GLU A 410 25.70 22.40 14.95
CA GLU A 410 25.51 22.02 13.53
C GLU A 410 24.07 22.22 13.08
N VAL A 411 23.10 21.75 13.87
CA VAL A 411 21.67 21.89 13.56
C VAL A 411 21.20 23.35 13.59
N MET A 412 21.69 24.14 14.55
CA MET A 412 21.39 25.57 14.62
C MET A 412 22.00 26.35 13.45
N GLU A 413 23.17 25.94 12.97
CA GLU A 413 23.81 26.51 11.79
C GLU A 413 23.03 26.14 10.52
N ASP A 414 22.55 24.90 10.39
CA ASP A 414 21.67 24.50 9.28
C ASP A 414 20.41 25.39 9.24
N ALA A 415 19.75 25.62 10.38
CA ALA A 415 18.60 26.52 10.49
C ALA A 415 18.95 27.98 10.15
N LYS A 416 20.14 28.46 10.57
CA LYS A 416 20.62 29.80 10.25
C LYS A 416 20.82 29.97 8.74
N ILE A 417 21.46 29.01 8.07
CA ILE A 417 21.71 29.07 6.63
C ILE A 417 20.40 29.05 5.85
N VAL A 418 19.42 28.23 6.26
CA VAL A 418 18.06 28.23 5.68
C VAL A 418 17.45 29.64 5.72
N ALA A 419 17.55 30.32 6.87
CA ALA A 419 17.04 31.68 7.05
C ALA A 419 17.81 32.71 6.21
N ASP A 420 19.16 32.67 6.24
CA ASP A 420 20.02 33.62 5.51
C ASP A 420 19.84 33.52 3.99
N LEU A 421 19.56 32.32 3.48
CA LEU A 421 19.23 32.08 2.08
C LEU A 421 17.76 32.37 1.75
N GLU A 422 16.96 32.71 2.76
CA GLU A 422 15.53 32.95 2.68
C GLU A 422 14.77 31.81 1.96
N ILE A 423 15.12 30.56 2.22
CA ILE A 423 14.48 29.39 1.59
C ILE A 423 12.97 29.43 1.83
N ASP A 424 12.15 29.17 0.80
CA ASP A 424 10.70 29.35 0.90
C ASP A 424 10.04 28.35 1.86
N SER A 425 10.56 27.12 1.91
CA SER A 425 10.20 26.14 2.92
C SER A 425 11.25 25.06 3.11
N THR A 426 11.28 24.46 4.30
CA THR A 426 12.19 23.37 4.63
C THR A 426 11.42 22.22 5.25
N SER A 427 11.56 21.03 4.69
CA SER A 427 11.19 19.79 5.38
C SER A 427 12.33 19.41 6.31
N PHE A 428 12.03 18.98 7.53
CA PHE A 428 13.05 18.64 8.51
C PHE A 428 12.67 17.34 9.20
N TYR A 429 13.47 16.30 8.97
CA TYR A 429 13.20 14.94 9.44
C TYR A 429 14.29 14.47 10.39
N SER A 430 13.89 13.78 11.46
CA SER A 430 14.85 13.00 12.25
C SER A 430 15.31 11.81 11.41
N LEU A 431 16.59 11.48 11.44
CA LEU A 431 17.16 10.36 10.69
C LEU A 431 16.39 9.07 11.01
N MET A 432 15.90 8.43 9.96
CA MET A 432 15.23 7.14 10.01
C MET A 432 16.09 6.12 9.26
N ILE A 433 16.48 5.05 9.95
CA ILE A 433 17.20 3.95 9.31
C ILE A 433 16.18 2.94 8.77
N HIS A 434 16.21 2.76 7.47
CA HIS A 434 15.36 1.80 6.78
C HIS A 434 16.15 0.56 6.41
N GLU A 435 15.51 -0.60 6.54
CA GLU A 435 16.09 -1.87 6.15
C GLU A 435 16.49 -1.86 4.67
N GLY A 436 17.66 -2.40 4.37
CA GLY A 436 18.22 -2.43 3.01
C GLY A 436 19.01 -1.17 2.61
N SER A 437 18.92 -0.08 3.38
CA SER A 437 19.80 1.09 3.20
C SER A 437 21.27 0.74 3.47
N LYS A 438 22.21 1.56 2.97
CA LYS A 438 23.64 1.36 3.25
C LYS A 438 23.92 1.52 4.74
N MET A 439 23.39 2.55 5.40
CA MET A 439 23.57 2.72 6.85
C MET A 439 23.01 1.53 7.64
N SER A 440 21.88 0.95 7.23
CA SER A 440 21.38 -0.28 7.87
C SER A 440 22.32 -1.47 7.73
N LYS A 441 23.07 -1.58 6.62
CA LYS A 441 24.10 -2.63 6.43
C LYS A 441 25.34 -2.33 7.27
N ASP A 442 25.81 -1.09 7.24
CA ASP A 442 26.97 -0.65 8.01
C ASP A 442 26.75 -0.85 9.52
N ILE A 443 25.53 -0.58 10.04
CA ILE A 443 25.15 -0.88 11.42
C ILE A 443 25.17 -2.39 11.71
N LYS A 444 24.63 -3.23 10.80
CA LYS A 444 24.64 -4.70 10.97
C LYS A 444 26.06 -5.28 10.95
N GLU A 445 26.96 -4.64 10.22
CA GLU A 445 28.38 -5.01 10.10
C GLU A 445 29.26 -4.38 11.19
N ASN A 446 28.68 -3.61 12.13
CA ASN A 446 29.38 -2.86 13.17
C ASN A 446 30.42 -1.87 12.63
N THR A 447 30.23 -1.34 11.42
CA THR A 447 31.08 -0.29 10.82
C THR A 447 30.51 1.11 11.01
N LEU A 448 29.28 1.21 11.53
CA LEU A 448 28.63 2.45 11.94
C LEU A 448 27.85 2.21 13.24
N GLU A 449 28.11 3.01 14.27
CA GLU A 449 27.32 3.00 15.50
C GLU A 449 26.19 4.03 15.43
N LEU A 450 24.97 3.60 15.73
CA LEU A 450 23.81 4.49 15.88
C LEU A 450 23.23 4.36 17.29
N ASN A 451 23.65 5.23 18.18
CA ASN A 451 23.18 5.30 19.55
C ASN A 451 21.99 6.25 19.66
N TYR A 452 20.82 5.84 19.14
CA TYR A 452 19.62 6.69 19.21
C TYR A 452 19.21 6.93 20.66
N GLN A 453 19.11 8.21 21.04
CA GLN A 453 18.59 8.65 22.32
C GLN A 453 17.44 9.64 22.09
N LEU A 454 16.31 9.39 22.75
CA LEU A 454 15.11 10.23 22.62
C LEU A 454 15.38 11.68 23.02
N GLU A 455 16.14 11.90 24.09
CA GLU A 455 16.45 13.26 24.57
C GLU A 455 17.34 14.03 23.59
N THR A 456 18.31 13.36 22.96
CA THR A 456 19.13 13.96 21.89
C THR A 456 18.27 14.32 20.69
N ASP A 457 17.38 13.42 20.24
CA ASP A 457 16.44 13.68 19.13
C ASP A 457 15.56 14.92 19.42
N ARG A 458 15.07 15.01 20.67
CA ARG A 458 14.27 16.13 21.17
C ARG A 458 15.07 17.43 21.16
N LYS A 459 16.29 17.41 21.70
CA LYS A 459 17.16 18.59 21.77
C LYS A 459 17.50 19.14 20.39
N LEU A 460 17.89 18.27 19.45
CA LEU A 460 18.22 18.67 18.07
C LEU A 460 17.00 19.21 17.33
N HIS A 461 15.84 18.55 17.45
CA HIS A 461 14.59 19.05 16.89
C HIS A 461 14.24 20.46 17.36
N HIS A 462 14.28 20.69 18.68
CA HIS A 462 13.97 22.00 19.26
C HIS A 462 14.99 23.05 18.81
N ALA A 463 16.28 22.71 18.81
CA ALA A 463 17.33 23.62 18.36
C ALA A 463 17.12 24.09 16.91
N PHE A 464 16.80 23.19 15.98
CA PHE A 464 16.49 23.56 14.59
C PHE A 464 15.27 24.47 14.53
N LEU A 465 14.17 24.02 15.14
CA LEU A 465 12.87 24.63 14.98
C LEU A 465 12.80 26.00 15.65
N GLU A 466 13.25 26.11 16.89
CA GLU A 466 13.26 27.37 17.65
C GLU A 466 14.19 28.39 17.01
N LYS A 467 15.36 27.97 16.51
CA LYS A 467 16.29 28.87 15.81
C LYS A 467 15.64 29.48 14.57
N LEU A 468 14.93 28.68 13.77
CA LEU A 468 14.27 29.18 12.57
C LEU A 468 13.05 30.04 12.90
N LEU A 469 12.24 29.64 13.89
CA LEU A 469 11.05 30.41 14.31
C LEU A 469 11.43 31.75 14.97
N ALA A 470 12.57 31.83 15.66
CA ALA A 470 13.04 33.05 16.31
C ALA A 470 13.34 34.19 15.32
N THR A 471 13.52 33.89 14.03
CA THR A 471 13.64 34.91 12.97
C THR A 471 12.36 35.73 12.82
N GLY A 472 11.20 35.21 13.23
CA GLY A 472 9.89 35.82 13.00
C GLY A 472 9.38 35.69 11.55
N GLU A 473 10.18 35.18 10.62
CA GLU A 473 9.82 35.04 9.20
C GLU A 473 9.20 33.69 8.86
N TYR A 474 9.50 32.67 9.66
CA TYR A 474 9.06 31.29 9.44
C TYR A 474 7.91 30.89 10.38
N LYS A 475 7.16 29.88 9.97
CA LYS A 475 6.15 29.21 10.79
C LYS A 475 6.13 27.71 10.50
N VAL A 476 5.71 26.92 11.48
CA VAL A 476 5.38 25.50 11.24
C VAL A 476 4.13 25.42 10.38
N MET A 477 4.19 24.60 9.33
CA MET A 477 3.06 24.36 8.44
C MET A 477 2.46 22.98 8.69
N GLU A 478 3.29 21.95 8.79
CA GLU A 478 2.94 20.61 9.30
C GLU A 478 4.08 20.08 10.16
N HIS A 479 3.90 18.98 10.89
CA HIS A 479 4.86 18.47 11.87
C HIS A 479 6.31 18.41 11.38
N THR A 480 6.51 18.11 10.10
CA THR A 480 7.84 17.96 9.49
C THR A 480 8.19 19.06 8.50
N LYS A 481 7.44 20.18 8.45
CA LYS A 481 7.67 21.27 7.50
C LYS A 481 7.50 22.65 8.13
N VAL A 482 8.51 23.48 7.90
CA VAL A 482 8.52 24.92 8.20
C VAL A 482 8.47 25.69 6.89
N VAL A 483 7.72 26.78 6.86
CA VAL A 483 7.52 27.62 5.67
C VAL A 483 7.76 29.09 6.01
N ARG A 484 8.30 29.85 5.06
CA ARG A 484 8.34 31.31 5.14
C ARG A 484 6.90 31.84 5.06
N LYS A 485 6.55 32.78 5.95
CA LYS A 485 5.18 33.29 6.07
C LYS A 485 4.71 33.89 4.74
N GLY A 486 3.56 33.42 4.25
CA GLY A 486 2.93 33.93 3.02
C GLY A 486 3.46 33.35 1.71
N LYS A 487 4.41 32.41 1.74
CA LYS A 487 5.01 31.79 0.55
C LYS A 487 4.43 30.41 0.24
N ASP A 488 4.94 29.37 0.90
CA ASP A 488 4.58 27.98 0.58
C ASP A 488 3.33 27.50 1.34
N ARG A 489 2.35 26.96 0.60
CA ARG A 489 1.16 26.30 1.16
C ARG A 489 1.30 24.78 1.20
N TYR A 490 2.23 24.23 0.43
CA TYR A 490 2.48 22.82 0.17
C TYR A 490 1.18 22.07 -0.16
N ASN A 491 0.63 22.34 -1.33
CA ASN A 491 -0.68 21.84 -1.74
C ASN A 491 -0.68 20.32 -1.88
N TYR A 492 0.40 19.68 -2.33
CA TYR A 492 0.49 18.22 -2.44
C TYR A 492 0.05 17.49 -1.16
N ILE A 493 0.64 17.85 -0.01
CA ILE A 493 0.31 17.20 1.27
C ILE A 493 -1.09 17.60 1.75
N ARG A 494 -1.54 18.83 1.49
CA ARG A 494 -2.89 19.29 1.84
C ARG A 494 -3.97 18.51 1.09
N PHE A 495 -3.81 18.30 -0.21
CA PHE A 495 -4.75 17.49 -1.00
C PHE A 495 -4.71 16.02 -0.58
N THR A 496 -3.54 15.50 -0.21
CA THR A 496 -3.39 14.15 0.36
C THR A 496 -4.17 14.00 1.68
N HIS A 497 -4.01 14.93 2.62
CA HIS A 497 -4.76 14.94 3.89
C HIS A 497 -6.26 15.22 3.69
N LYS A 498 -6.60 16.01 2.67
CA LYS A 498 -7.95 16.16 2.15
C LYS A 498 -8.38 15.01 1.24
N GLY A 499 -7.74 13.84 1.31
CA GLY A 499 -8.16 12.62 0.61
C GLY A 499 -8.64 12.83 -0.83
N ALA A 500 -7.97 13.74 -1.56
CA ALA A 500 -8.24 13.95 -2.97
C ALA A 500 -7.78 12.72 -3.76
N ASP A 501 -8.32 12.55 -4.97
CA ASP A 501 -7.81 11.50 -5.83
C ASP A 501 -6.37 11.82 -6.23
N ILE A 502 -5.49 10.85 -6.03
CA ILE A 502 -4.08 10.91 -6.40
C ILE A 502 -3.86 9.83 -7.46
N LEU A 503 -3.64 10.26 -8.71
CA LEU A 503 -3.24 9.38 -9.81
C LEU A 503 -1.75 9.06 -9.68
N PRO A 504 -1.38 7.79 -9.41
CA PRO A 504 0.01 7.41 -9.31
C PRO A 504 0.54 6.92 -10.67
N ILE A 505 1.54 7.62 -11.19
CA ILE A 505 2.21 7.31 -12.45
C ILE A 505 3.68 7.00 -12.15
N GLY A 506 4.25 6.00 -12.84
CA GLY A 506 5.64 5.61 -12.63
C GLY A 506 5.80 4.38 -11.74
N VAL A 507 6.87 3.63 -11.97
CA VAL A 507 7.23 2.44 -11.19
C VAL A 507 7.50 2.81 -9.74
N GLY A 508 6.80 2.15 -8.80
CA GLY A 508 6.86 2.45 -7.37
C GLY A 508 5.83 3.46 -6.88
N ALA A 509 5.05 4.07 -7.79
CA ALA A 509 4.04 5.05 -7.42
C ALA A 509 2.84 4.39 -6.70
N GLY A 510 2.40 5.02 -5.61
CA GLY A 510 1.19 4.68 -4.87
C GLY A 510 0.23 5.85 -4.83
N GLY A 511 -1.07 5.57 -4.93
CA GLY A 511 -2.12 6.59 -4.97
C GLY A 511 -3.50 5.98 -4.81
N LYS A 512 -4.55 6.80 -4.91
CA LYS A 512 -5.93 6.35 -4.76
C LYS A 512 -6.84 7.13 -5.72
N ILE A 513 -7.65 6.42 -6.50
CA ILE A 513 -8.67 6.99 -7.40
C ILE A 513 -9.98 6.25 -7.20
N ALA A 514 -11.11 6.96 -7.13
CA ALA A 514 -12.44 6.35 -7.12
C ALA A 514 -12.55 5.21 -6.09
N ASP A 515 -12.05 5.46 -4.88
CA ASP A 515 -11.98 4.52 -3.77
C ASP A 515 -11.08 3.28 -3.97
N THR A 516 -10.29 3.25 -5.04
CA THR A 516 -9.34 2.19 -5.37
C THR A 516 -7.91 2.66 -5.09
N ASP A 517 -7.21 2.01 -4.16
CA ASP A 517 -5.78 2.20 -3.99
C ASP A 517 -5.03 1.54 -5.16
N ILE A 518 -4.09 2.25 -5.73
CA ILE A 518 -3.29 1.83 -6.88
C ILE A 518 -1.83 1.80 -6.45
N PHE A 519 -1.11 0.72 -6.76
CA PHE A 519 0.34 0.64 -6.58
C PHE A 519 1.01 0.08 -7.84
N ARG A 520 1.86 0.88 -8.47
CA ARG A 520 2.60 0.52 -9.70
C ARG A 520 3.84 -0.29 -9.32
N ILE A 521 3.84 -1.57 -9.66
CA ILE A 521 4.93 -2.50 -9.31
C ILE A 521 6.08 -2.35 -10.30
N ASN A 522 5.74 -2.26 -11.59
CA ASN A 522 6.65 -2.08 -12.71
C ASN A 522 5.92 -1.38 -13.87
N ASP A 523 6.61 -1.26 -15.00
CA ASP A 523 6.14 -0.62 -16.23
C ASP A 523 4.95 -1.35 -16.91
N LYS A 524 4.63 -2.58 -16.47
CA LYS A 524 3.58 -3.42 -17.06
C LYS A 524 2.45 -3.75 -16.10
N LYS A 525 2.64 -3.62 -14.79
CA LYS A 525 1.70 -4.13 -13.77
C LYS A 525 1.47 -3.12 -12.64
N ALA A 526 0.22 -2.99 -12.23
CA ALA A 526 -0.19 -2.37 -10.97
C ALA A 526 -1.11 -3.28 -10.17
N PHE A 527 -1.12 -3.05 -8.86
CA PHE A 527 -2.18 -3.51 -7.97
C PHE A 527 -3.30 -2.50 -7.89
N TYR A 528 -4.53 -3.00 -7.88
CA TYR A 528 -5.75 -2.24 -7.67
C TYR A 528 -6.51 -2.86 -6.50
N MET A 529 -6.70 -2.09 -5.43
CA MET A 529 -7.39 -2.52 -4.22
C MET A 529 -8.58 -1.61 -3.95
N LEU A 530 -9.78 -2.06 -4.28
CA LEU A 530 -11.03 -1.36 -4.04
C LEU A 530 -11.42 -1.45 -2.56
N SER A 531 -11.70 -0.31 -1.94
CA SER A 531 -12.20 -0.27 -0.56
C SER A 531 -13.72 -0.50 -0.52
N GLU A 532 -14.16 -1.59 0.11
CA GLU A 532 -15.59 -1.90 0.28
C GLU A 532 -16.26 -1.04 1.36
N ASN A 533 -15.47 -0.37 2.20
CA ASN A 533 -15.93 0.56 3.23
C ASN A 533 -15.26 1.94 3.10
N ALA A 534 -15.18 2.43 1.86
CA ALA A 534 -14.39 3.61 1.55
C ALA A 534 -14.82 4.88 2.29
N LYS A 535 -16.12 5.05 2.57
CA LYS A 535 -16.64 6.20 3.34
C LYS A 535 -16.04 6.25 4.73
N GLU A 536 -16.01 5.12 5.43
CA GLU A 536 -15.48 5.06 6.79
C GLU A 536 -13.94 5.16 6.77
N GLU A 537 -13.26 4.48 5.84
CA GLU A 537 -11.80 4.62 5.67
C GLU A 537 -11.40 6.08 5.41
N ASN A 538 -12.12 6.77 4.51
CA ASN A 538 -11.84 8.16 4.15
C ASN A 538 -12.07 9.10 5.34
N LYS A 539 -13.09 8.86 6.18
CA LYS A 539 -13.35 9.61 7.43
C LYS A 539 -12.15 9.53 8.37
N PHE A 540 -11.60 8.34 8.64
CA PHE A 540 -10.42 8.19 9.49
C PHE A 540 -9.15 8.79 8.88
N LYS A 541 -8.98 8.71 7.56
CA LYS A 541 -7.91 9.45 6.85
C LYS A 541 -8.04 10.96 7.04
N ARG A 542 -9.27 11.52 7.09
CA ARG A 542 -9.48 12.97 7.38
C ARG A 542 -9.08 13.33 8.80
N ILE A 543 -9.47 12.51 9.78
CA ILE A 543 -9.06 12.71 11.18
C ILE A 543 -7.52 12.71 11.25
N SER A 544 -6.86 11.71 10.67
CA SER A 544 -5.40 11.64 10.61
C SER A 544 -4.78 12.90 10.00
N GLY A 545 -5.35 13.39 8.89
CA GLY A 545 -4.89 14.59 8.19
C GLY A 545 -5.06 15.89 8.98
N LEU A 546 -6.14 16.04 9.76
CA LEU A 546 -6.34 17.21 10.63
C LEU A 546 -5.23 17.34 11.67
N PHE A 547 -4.81 16.22 12.25
CA PHE A 547 -3.78 16.17 13.28
C PHE A 547 -2.36 16.30 12.76
N GLN A 548 -2.13 16.53 11.46
CA GLN A 548 -0.78 16.83 10.94
C GLN A 548 -0.41 18.32 11.02
N TYR A 549 -1.40 19.18 11.32
CA TYR A 549 -1.23 20.63 11.33
C TYR A 549 -1.13 21.16 12.77
N PRO A 550 -0.40 22.27 13.00
CA PRO A 550 -0.27 22.85 14.34
C PRO A 550 -1.59 23.21 15.04
N LYS A 551 -2.66 23.47 14.27
CA LYS A 551 -3.98 23.82 14.81
C LYS A 551 -5.04 22.86 14.32
N VAL A 552 -5.86 22.36 15.25
CA VAL A 552 -7.03 21.53 14.95
C VAL A 552 -8.28 22.25 15.43
N TYR A 553 -9.11 22.73 14.50
CA TYR A 553 -10.38 23.38 14.83
C TYR A 553 -11.44 22.34 15.19
N PHE A 554 -12.17 22.59 16.28
CA PHE A 554 -13.20 21.66 16.77
C PHE A 554 -14.35 21.52 15.79
N SER A 555 -14.70 22.59 15.08
CA SER A 555 -15.73 22.56 14.03
C SER A 555 -15.38 21.63 12.88
N ASP A 556 -14.09 21.45 12.56
CA ASP A 556 -13.62 20.52 11.53
C ASP A 556 -13.58 19.09 12.06
N LEU A 557 -13.09 18.89 13.29
CA LEU A 557 -13.04 17.58 13.92
C LEU A 557 -14.44 16.98 14.11
N LYS A 558 -15.41 17.77 14.60
CA LYS A 558 -16.81 17.36 14.83
C LYS A 558 -17.55 16.92 13.56
N LYS A 559 -17.03 17.22 12.36
CA LYS A 559 -17.58 16.66 11.10
C LYS A 559 -17.34 15.15 10.97
N TYR A 560 -16.35 14.62 11.68
CA TYR A 560 -15.88 13.24 11.53
C TYR A 560 -16.01 12.41 12.80
N VAL A 561 -16.45 12.96 13.93
CA VAL A 561 -16.63 12.24 15.19
C VAL A 561 -18.00 12.54 15.79
N SER A 562 -18.56 11.62 16.58
CA SER A 562 -19.78 11.89 17.36
C SER A 562 -19.48 12.88 18.50
N GLU A 563 -20.51 13.49 19.06
CA GLU A 563 -20.35 14.38 20.22
C GLU A 563 -19.74 13.64 21.42
N GLU A 564 -20.18 12.40 21.68
CA GLU A 564 -19.60 11.53 22.72
C GLU A 564 -18.09 11.28 22.49
N MET A 565 -17.70 10.97 21.25
CA MET A 565 -16.29 10.78 20.92
C MET A 565 -15.51 12.09 21.04
N PHE A 566 -16.11 13.23 20.67
CA PHE A 566 -15.48 14.53 20.83
C PHE A 566 -15.19 14.84 22.31
N GLU A 567 -16.11 14.56 23.23
CA GLU A 567 -15.89 14.74 24.67
C GLU A 567 -14.74 13.87 25.19
N GLU A 568 -14.64 12.62 24.72
CA GLU A 568 -13.49 11.75 25.03
C GLU A 568 -12.17 12.31 24.48
N LEU A 569 -12.16 12.80 23.24
CA LEU A 569 -10.98 13.45 22.66
C LEU A 569 -10.62 14.75 23.40
N TYR A 570 -11.60 15.51 23.86
CA TYR A 570 -11.38 16.74 24.61
C TYR A 570 -10.67 16.48 25.94
N LYS A 571 -11.03 15.39 26.64
CA LYS A 571 -10.29 14.92 27.83
C LYS A 571 -8.83 14.58 27.50
N LEU A 572 -8.58 13.92 26.37
CA LEU A 572 -7.21 13.66 25.90
C LEU A 572 -6.44 14.95 25.61
N PHE A 573 -7.08 15.95 24.98
CA PHE A 573 -6.45 17.24 24.73
C PHE A 573 -6.07 17.94 26.04
N LYS A 574 -6.89 17.84 27.09
CA LYS A 574 -6.55 18.36 28.43
C LYS A 574 -5.37 17.63 29.07
N ASN A 575 -5.24 16.32 28.88
CA ASN A 575 -4.05 15.59 29.32
C ASN A 575 -2.79 16.08 28.59
N PHE A 576 -2.87 16.28 27.26
CA PHE A 576 -1.75 16.79 26.47
C PHE A 576 -1.42 18.26 26.78
N GLU A 577 -2.41 19.07 27.13
CA GLU A 577 -2.20 20.43 27.64
C GLU A 577 -1.45 20.43 28.97
N ALA A 578 -1.81 19.55 29.91
CA ALA A 578 -1.10 19.39 31.18
C ALA A 578 0.35 18.93 31.00
N LYS A 579 0.67 18.23 29.90
CA LYS A 579 2.04 17.87 29.49
C LYS A 579 2.78 18.98 28.74
N GLY A 580 2.11 20.08 28.41
CA GLY A 580 2.70 21.18 27.66
C GLY A 580 2.83 20.92 26.16
N TYR A 581 2.18 19.88 25.62
CA TYR A 581 2.22 19.56 24.19
C TYR A 581 1.29 20.46 23.36
N MET A 582 0.23 20.98 23.95
CA MET A 582 -0.69 21.86 23.24
C MET A 582 -1.34 22.87 24.18
N LYS A 583 -1.91 23.92 23.59
CA LYS A 583 -2.87 24.81 24.23
C LYS A 583 -4.26 24.46 23.73
N VAL A 584 -5.23 24.38 24.63
CA VAL A 584 -6.63 24.12 24.30
C VAL A 584 -7.40 25.43 24.44
N HIS A 585 -7.75 26.01 23.30
CA HIS A 585 -8.59 27.20 23.21
C HIS A 585 -10.07 26.81 23.11
N GLU A 586 -10.97 27.79 23.12
CA GLU A 586 -12.42 27.57 23.00
C GLU A 586 -12.81 26.89 21.68
N THR A 587 -12.10 27.19 20.59
CA THR A 587 -12.48 26.76 19.23
C THR A 587 -11.51 25.76 18.59
N HIS A 588 -10.32 25.57 19.16
CA HIS A 588 -9.26 24.77 18.57
C HIS A 588 -8.20 24.35 19.59
N THR A 589 -7.43 23.32 19.24
CA THR A 589 -6.13 23.06 19.87
C THR A 589 -5.00 23.71 19.06
N GLU A 590 -3.90 24.06 19.71
CA GLU A 590 -2.69 24.58 19.10
C GLU A 590 -1.45 23.91 19.70
N LEU A 591 -0.65 23.21 18.89
CA LEU A 591 0.56 22.51 19.30
C LEU A 591 1.66 23.51 19.71
N THR A 592 2.38 23.18 20.79
CA THR A 592 3.64 23.85 21.17
C THR A 592 4.82 23.23 20.39
N THR A 593 6.04 23.73 20.56
CA THR A 593 7.26 23.10 19.99
C THR A 593 7.39 21.64 20.40
N GLU A 594 7.14 21.33 21.69
CA GLU A 594 7.12 19.97 22.21
C GLU A 594 5.94 19.16 21.61
N GLY A 595 4.80 19.82 21.39
CA GLY A 595 3.67 19.25 20.65
C GLY A 595 3.99 18.85 19.20
N ILE A 596 4.76 19.67 18.49
CA ILE A 596 5.22 19.36 17.13
C ILE A 596 6.13 18.13 17.14
N PHE A 597 7.03 18.03 18.14
CA PHE A 597 7.90 16.87 18.30
C PHE A 597 7.12 15.56 18.48
N TRP A 598 6.03 15.60 19.26
CA TRP A 598 5.13 14.47 19.56
C TRP A 598 3.89 14.39 18.64
N GLY A 599 3.78 15.23 17.62
CA GLY A 599 2.55 15.42 16.87
C GLY A 599 2.00 14.13 16.25
N ASN A 600 2.87 13.28 15.71
CA ASN A 600 2.49 11.98 15.16
C ASN A 600 2.04 10.97 16.24
N ASN A 601 2.59 11.05 17.45
CA ASN A 601 2.14 10.25 18.59
C ASN A 601 0.74 10.68 19.05
N ILE A 602 0.51 12.00 19.13
CA ILE A 602 -0.81 12.57 19.44
C ILE A 602 -1.84 12.13 18.38
N SER A 603 -1.50 12.27 17.09
CA SER A 603 -2.34 11.79 15.99
C SER A 603 -2.64 10.29 16.11
N SER A 604 -1.66 9.47 16.46
CA SER A 604 -1.84 8.04 16.68
C SER A 604 -2.82 7.75 17.82
N VAL A 605 -2.65 8.40 18.98
CA VAL A 605 -3.54 8.24 20.14
C VAL A 605 -4.99 8.59 19.77
N VAL A 606 -5.19 9.73 19.12
CA VAL A 606 -6.52 10.16 18.67
C VAL A 606 -7.14 9.14 17.72
N LEU A 607 -6.37 8.63 16.76
CA LEU A 607 -6.84 7.61 15.82
C LEU A 607 -7.20 6.30 16.52
N LYS A 608 -6.36 5.79 17.43
CA LYS A 608 -6.65 4.59 18.23
C LYS A 608 -7.94 4.74 19.02
N LYS A 609 -8.14 5.89 19.69
CA LYS A 609 -9.36 6.19 20.44
C LYS A 609 -10.60 6.19 19.53
N CYS A 610 -10.50 6.85 18.36
CA CYS A 610 -11.60 6.89 17.39
C CYS A 610 -11.92 5.52 16.77
N LEU A 611 -10.91 4.65 16.60
CA LEU A 611 -11.07 3.30 16.07
C LEU A 611 -11.60 2.29 17.12
N GLY A 612 -11.77 2.71 18.37
CA GLY A 612 -12.34 1.90 19.45
C GLY A 612 -11.34 1.20 20.35
N GLY A 613 -10.07 1.63 20.37
CA GLY A 613 -9.09 1.20 21.37
C GLY A 613 -9.59 1.56 22.78
N ASN A 614 -9.75 0.55 23.64
CA ASN A 614 -10.50 0.50 24.91
C ASN A 614 -11.97 0.04 24.83
N ARG A 615 -12.28 -0.97 24.02
CA ARG A 615 -13.33 -1.93 24.43
C ARG A 615 -12.71 -2.97 25.35
N ASN A 616 -12.76 -2.69 26.66
CA ASN A 616 -12.80 -3.76 27.65
C ASN A 616 -13.88 -4.76 27.23
N GLU A 617 -13.53 -6.04 27.15
CA GLU A 617 -14.48 -7.15 27.13
C GLU A 617 -15.30 -7.12 28.43
N LYS A 618 -16.31 -6.25 28.50
CA LYS A 618 -17.43 -6.20 29.46
C LYS A 618 -18.24 -4.91 29.24
N ALA A 619 -19.00 -4.89 28.15
CA ALA A 619 -20.23 -4.10 28.06
C ALA A 619 -21.17 -4.87 27.14
N GLY A 620 -22.19 -5.47 27.73
CA GLY A 620 -23.14 -6.34 27.05
C GLY A 620 -23.95 -5.61 25.98
N ASN A 621 -24.47 -6.41 25.06
CA ASN A 621 -25.71 -6.17 24.30
C ASN A 621 -26.22 -4.72 24.24
N ILE A 622 -25.70 -3.93 23.29
CA ILE A 622 -26.44 -2.76 22.79
C ILE A 622 -26.36 -2.76 21.25
N PHE A 623 -27.16 -3.64 20.65
CA PHE A 623 -27.80 -3.40 19.37
C PHE A 623 -29.29 -3.73 19.55
N HIS A 624 -30.00 -2.89 20.31
CA HIS A 624 -31.44 -2.76 20.15
C HIS A 624 -31.68 -1.74 19.04
N ILE A 625 -31.88 -2.25 17.82
CA ILE A 625 -32.58 -1.49 16.78
C ILE A 625 -34.06 -1.61 17.13
N ASP A 626 -34.62 -0.54 17.66
CA ASP A 626 -36.05 -0.43 17.93
C ASP A 626 -36.79 -0.30 16.59
N TRP A 627 -37.34 -1.41 16.11
CA TRP A 627 -38.20 -1.46 14.94
C TRP A 627 -39.65 -1.38 15.44
N LYS A 628 -40.18 -0.16 15.57
CA LYS A 628 -41.61 0.05 15.83
C LYS A 628 -42.14 1.31 15.14
N TYR A 629 -43.15 1.06 14.30
CA TYR A 629 -44.15 1.95 13.70
C TYR A 629 -43.76 2.80 12.47
N ARG A 630 -44.24 2.36 11.29
CA ARG A 630 -45.57 2.75 10.77
C ARG A 630 -45.99 1.87 9.58
N LYS A 631 -47.01 1.03 9.81
CA LYS A 631 -48.04 0.70 8.81
C LYS A 631 -49.17 1.71 9.02
N ASN A 632 -49.62 2.37 7.94
CA ASN A 632 -51.02 2.51 7.54
C ASN A 632 -51.14 3.52 6.39
N SER A 633 -52.01 3.15 5.45
CA SER A 633 -52.36 3.72 4.13
C SER A 633 -51.31 3.58 3.03
#